data_AF-A0A955XSA0-F1
#
_entry.id   AF-A0A955XSA0-F1
#
_cell.length_a   1.000
_cell.length_b   1.000
_cell.length_c   1.000
_cell.angle_alpha   90.00
_cell.angle_beta   90.00
_cell.angle_gamma   90.00
#
_symmetry.space_group_name_H-M   'P 1'
#
loop_
_entity.id
_entity.type
_entity.pdbx_description
1 polymer ?
#
loop_
_entity_poly.entity_id
_entity_poly.type
_entity_poly.pdbx_seq_one_letter_code
_entity_poly.pdbx_strand_id
1 'polypeptide(L)'
;MNQHADQTRQYSSEENRTRASRPETKRLGQAFRVFLRYPTPAIISTLFVVSSFVRLVLGRWSAWDLVASAIVVGYWPFQEWFAHKYLLHLKPFRFLGRTIDIYPAARHRAHHQNPSDFSLVFLPWHVPLIAFAAFVGLGYLVFHSFALTMTIMTTFSAVALAYEWIHFITHTDYVPKTAYMRRIWRNHRLHHYKNEHYWFSFTMPAMDEWMGTGGPHDQVEKSE
;
A
#
# COMPACT_ATOMS: atom_id res chain seq x y z
N MET A 1 -31.44 7.58 18.71
CA MET A 1 -31.33 6.30 17.98
C MET A 1 -31.40 6.42 16.45
N ASN A 2 -31.69 7.60 15.86
CA ASN A 2 -31.80 7.75 14.40
C ASN A 2 -30.53 8.20 13.66
N GLN A 3 -29.56 8.86 14.32
CA GLN A 3 -28.40 9.45 13.64
C GLN A 3 -27.44 8.41 13.03
N HIS A 4 -27.20 7.28 13.73
CA HIS A 4 -26.33 6.22 13.20
C HIS A 4 -26.93 5.50 12.00
N ALA A 5 -28.25 5.22 12.02
CA ALA A 5 -28.93 4.56 10.91
C ALA A 5 -28.99 5.47 9.67
N ASP A 6 -29.13 6.78 9.87
CA ASP A 6 -29.13 7.78 8.79
C ASP A 6 -27.73 7.95 8.19
N GLN A 7 -26.69 7.99 9.03
CA GLN A 7 -25.29 8.02 8.59
C GLN A 7 -24.92 6.79 7.76
N THR A 8 -25.29 5.58 8.21
CA THR A 8 -25.00 4.34 7.46
C THR A 8 -25.73 4.30 6.11
N ARG A 9 -26.97 4.82 6.04
CA ARG A 9 -27.72 4.91 4.77
C ARG A 9 -27.11 5.94 3.83
N GLN A 10 -26.76 7.12 4.33
CA GLN A 10 -26.09 8.15 3.55
C GLN A 10 -24.75 7.62 3.01
N TYR A 11 -23.98 6.94 3.86
CA TYR A 11 -22.71 6.32 3.52
C TYR A 11 -22.85 5.31 2.36
N SER A 12 -23.76 4.36 2.50
CA SER A 12 -24.03 3.35 1.47
C SER A 12 -24.51 3.99 0.16
N SER A 13 -25.28 5.08 0.23
CA SER A 13 -25.72 5.81 -0.96
C SER A 13 -24.58 6.51 -1.70
N GLU A 14 -23.65 7.12 -0.96
CA GLU A 14 -22.46 7.78 -1.52
C GLU A 14 -21.48 6.77 -2.10
N GLU A 15 -21.25 5.64 -1.42
CA GLU A 15 -20.41 4.57 -1.93
C GLU A 15 -20.97 4.01 -3.26
N ASN A 16 -22.28 3.73 -3.30
CA ASN A 16 -22.96 3.23 -4.51
C ASN A 16 -22.87 4.23 -5.67
N ARG A 17 -23.06 5.54 -5.41
CA ARG A 17 -22.88 6.59 -6.42
C ARG A 17 -21.44 6.65 -6.92
N THR A 18 -20.46 6.65 -6.01
CA THR A 18 -19.04 6.66 -6.34
C THR A 18 -18.67 5.44 -7.18
N ARG A 19 -19.23 4.27 -6.87
CA ARG A 19 -18.99 3.04 -7.63
C ARG A 19 -19.63 3.07 -9.01
N ALA A 20 -20.85 3.59 -9.13
CA ALA A 20 -21.54 3.73 -10.41
C ALA A 20 -20.83 4.70 -11.37
N SER A 21 -20.17 5.75 -10.85
CA SER A 21 -19.45 6.73 -11.67
C SER A 21 -18.01 6.32 -12.05
N ARG A 22 -17.54 5.13 -11.64
CA ARG A 22 -16.15 4.73 -11.90
C ARG A 22 -15.88 4.38 -13.34
N PRO A 23 -14.62 4.59 -13.80
CA PRO A 23 -14.15 3.96 -15.02
C PRO A 23 -14.28 2.43 -14.94
N GLU A 24 -14.63 1.79 -16.06
CA GLU A 24 -14.65 0.32 -16.13
C GLU A 24 -13.25 -0.25 -15.89
N THR A 25 -13.14 -1.25 -15.01
CA THR A 25 -11.85 -1.87 -14.65
C THR A 25 -11.87 -3.41 -14.70
N LYS A 26 -12.77 -3.99 -15.50
CA LYS A 26 -12.92 -5.47 -15.60
C LYS A 26 -11.74 -6.17 -16.28
N ARG A 27 -10.92 -5.44 -17.03
CA ARG A 27 -9.72 -5.95 -17.72
C ARG A 27 -8.46 -5.25 -17.20
N LEU A 28 -7.33 -5.97 -17.18
CA LEU A 28 -6.03 -5.43 -16.76
C LEU A 28 -5.65 -4.13 -17.47
N GLY A 29 -5.81 -4.07 -18.80
CA GLY A 29 -5.48 -2.85 -19.56
C GLY A 29 -6.39 -1.67 -19.25
N GLN A 30 -7.63 -1.91 -18.79
CA GLN A 30 -8.51 -0.85 -18.32
C GLN A 30 -8.06 -0.35 -16.95
N ALA A 31 -7.83 -1.27 -16.00
CA ALA A 31 -7.28 -0.96 -14.68
C ALA A 31 -5.95 -0.19 -14.81
N PHE A 32 -5.03 -0.64 -15.67
CA PHE A 32 -3.74 0.02 -15.88
C PHE A 32 -3.87 1.46 -16.39
N ARG A 33 -4.79 1.72 -17.33
CA ARG A 33 -5.07 3.09 -17.79
C ARG A 33 -5.62 3.99 -16.69
N VAL A 34 -6.37 3.44 -15.73
CA VAL A 34 -6.86 4.18 -14.57
C VAL A 34 -5.73 4.43 -13.58
N PHE A 35 -4.91 3.43 -13.29
CA PHE A 35 -3.73 3.52 -12.42
C PHE A 35 -2.79 4.66 -12.83
N LEU A 36 -2.52 4.80 -14.13
CA LEU A 36 -1.66 5.87 -14.66
C LEU A 36 -2.23 7.29 -14.49
N ARG A 37 -3.52 7.46 -14.16
CA ARG A 37 -4.12 8.79 -13.93
C ARG A 37 -3.77 9.37 -12.56
N TYR A 38 -3.24 8.55 -11.65
CA TYR A 38 -2.91 8.99 -10.30
C TYR A 38 -1.45 9.43 -10.20
N PRO A 39 -1.15 10.47 -9.40
CA PRO A 39 0.19 11.04 -9.33
C PRO A 39 1.20 10.08 -8.71
N THR A 40 0.79 9.29 -7.71
CA THR A 40 1.69 8.44 -6.93
C THR A 40 2.36 7.35 -7.78
N PRO A 41 1.65 6.58 -8.63
CA PRO A 41 2.28 5.70 -9.61
C PRO A 41 3.32 6.37 -10.51
N ALA A 42 3.02 7.59 -11.01
CA ALA A 42 3.95 8.33 -11.87
C ALA A 42 5.21 8.78 -11.10
N ILE A 43 5.05 9.24 -9.86
CA ILE A 43 6.16 9.61 -8.97
C ILE A 43 7.06 8.40 -8.71
N ILE A 44 6.50 7.27 -8.28
CA ILE A 44 7.30 6.07 -7.95
C ILE A 44 7.97 5.52 -9.22
N SER A 45 7.29 5.53 -10.36
CA SER A 45 7.88 5.13 -11.64
C SER A 45 9.06 6.04 -12.03
N THR A 46 8.93 7.35 -11.80
CA THR A 46 10.02 8.31 -12.05
C THR A 46 11.21 8.05 -11.12
N LEU A 47 10.95 7.85 -9.83
CA LEU A 47 11.99 7.51 -8.85
C LEU A 47 12.70 6.21 -9.22
N PHE A 48 11.96 5.19 -9.66
CA PHE A 48 12.51 3.93 -10.16
C PHE A 48 13.40 4.14 -11.38
N VAL A 49 12.92 4.87 -12.40
CA VAL A 49 13.70 5.13 -13.62
C VAL A 49 14.96 5.94 -13.32
N VAL A 50 14.86 7.00 -12.52
CA VAL A 50 16.00 7.86 -12.17
C VAL A 50 17.03 7.08 -11.36
N SER A 51 16.62 6.37 -10.30
CA SER A 51 17.56 5.56 -9.50
C SER A 51 18.20 4.44 -10.31
N SER A 52 17.44 3.79 -11.19
CA SER A 52 17.97 2.77 -12.12
C SER A 52 19.00 3.36 -13.07
N PHE A 53 18.69 4.50 -13.69
CA PHE A 53 19.59 5.18 -14.61
C PHE A 53 20.90 5.59 -13.92
N VAL A 54 20.80 6.25 -12.75
CA VAL A 54 21.97 6.63 -11.96
C VAL A 54 22.77 5.39 -11.56
N ARG A 55 22.10 4.32 -11.11
CA ARG A 55 22.77 3.05 -10.77
C ARG A 55 23.54 2.47 -11.95
N LEU A 56 22.94 2.45 -13.14
CA LEU A 56 23.58 1.93 -14.36
C LEU A 56 24.82 2.73 -14.73
N VAL A 57 24.75 4.07 -14.67
CA VAL A 57 25.88 4.97 -14.96
C VAL A 57 27.03 4.79 -13.97
N LEU A 58 26.74 4.60 -12.67
CA LEU A 58 27.78 4.43 -11.65
C LEU A 58 28.57 3.11 -11.80
N GLY A 59 28.01 2.09 -12.46
CA GLY A 59 28.68 0.80 -12.69
C GLY A 59 29.13 0.12 -11.38
N ARG A 60 30.28 -0.55 -11.38
CA ARG A 60 30.86 -1.17 -10.16
C ARG A 60 29.93 -2.19 -9.50
N TRP A 61 29.32 -3.05 -10.32
CA TRP A 61 28.48 -4.14 -9.85
C TRP A 61 29.25 -5.13 -8.98
N SER A 62 28.60 -5.61 -7.94
CA SER A 62 29.16 -6.54 -6.97
C SER A 62 28.08 -7.51 -6.47
N ALA A 63 28.49 -8.59 -5.82
CA ALA A 63 27.54 -9.49 -5.16
C ALA A 63 26.69 -8.78 -4.09
N TRP A 64 27.19 -7.67 -3.52
CA TRP A 64 26.45 -6.86 -2.55
C TRP A 64 25.21 -6.20 -3.14
N ASP A 65 25.16 -5.96 -4.45
CA ASP A 65 23.96 -5.42 -5.10
C ASP A 65 22.80 -6.44 -5.07
N LEU A 66 23.13 -7.72 -5.28
CA LEU A 66 22.15 -8.80 -5.19
C LEU A 66 21.70 -9.00 -3.74
N VAL A 67 22.64 -8.98 -2.78
CA VAL A 67 22.34 -9.09 -1.35
C VAL A 67 21.45 -7.93 -0.90
N ALA A 68 21.79 -6.69 -1.26
CA ALA A 68 21.00 -5.51 -0.92
C ALA A 68 19.58 -5.60 -1.51
N SER A 69 19.45 -6.03 -2.76
CA SER A 69 18.14 -6.21 -3.39
C SER A 69 17.32 -7.30 -2.70
N ALA A 70 17.93 -8.44 -2.37
CA ALA A 70 17.28 -9.52 -1.65
C ALA A 70 16.82 -9.09 -0.25
N ILE A 71 17.63 -8.29 0.46
CA ILE A 71 17.27 -7.71 1.76
C ILE A 71 16.05 -6.79 1.60
N VAL A 72 16.03 -5.90 0.61
CA VAL A 72 14.88 -5.00 0.38
C VAL A 72 13.60 -5.81 0.09
N VAL A 73 13.68 -6.80 -0.81
CA VAL A 73 12.53 -7.67 -1.15
C VAL A 73 12.05 -8.46 0.07
N GLY A 74 12.97 -9.02 0.87
CA GLY A 74 12.62 -9.78 2.08
C GLY A 74 12.10 -8.91 3.23
N TYR A 75 12.60 -7.67 3.34
CA TYR A 75 12.15 -6.69 4.32
C TYR A 75 10.76 -6.14 4.00
N TRP A 76 10.41 -6.02 2.71
CA TRP A 76 9.19 -5.35 2.28
C TRP A 76 7.89 -5.92 2.90
N PRO A 77 7.64 -7.25 2.89
CA PRO A 77 6.45 -7.80 3.54
C PRO A 77 6.32 -7.43 5.02
N PHE A 78 7.44 -7.39 5.74
CA PHE A 78 7.45 -7.06 7.16
C PHE A 78 7.11 -5.58 7.39
N GLN A 79 7.76 -4.67 6.65
CA GLN A 79 7.48 -3.24 6.80
C GLN A 79 6.08 -2.88 6.32
N GLU A 80 5.56 -3.56 5.30
CA GLU A 80 4.20 -3.40 4.81
C GLU A 80 3.18 -3.78 5.88
N TRP A 81 3.31 -4.98 6.46
CA TRP A 81 2.44 -5.42 7.56
C TRP A 81 2.52 -4.48 8.77
N PHE A 82 3.74 -4.12 9.18
CA PHE A 82 3.96 -3.25 10.33
C PHE A 82 3.34 -1.86 10.11
N ALA A 83 3.62 -1.23 8.97
CA ALA A 83 3.06 0.07 8.62
C ALA A 83 1.54 -0.01 8.52
N HIS A 84 0.99 -1.04 7.89
CA HIS A 84 -0.47 -1.16 7.76
C HIS A 84 -1.13 -1.28 9.14
N LYS A 85 -0.66 -2.18 10.00
CA LYS A 85 -1.25 -2.44 11.31
C LYS A 85 -1.04 -1.30 12.31
N TYR A 86 0.18 -0.75 12.40
CA TYR A 86 0.54 0.18 13.48
C TYR A 86 0.63 1.64 13.06
N LEU A 87 0.86 1.94 11.78
CA LEU A 87 0.89 3.31 11.28
C LEU A 87 -0.44 3.71 10.65
N LEU A 88 -0.95 2.94 9.68
CA LEU A 88 -2.15 3.31 8.93
C LEU A 88 -3.44 3.13 9.73
N HIS A 89 -3.49 2.12 10.60
CA HIS A 89 -4.61 1.90 11.54
C HIS A 89 -4.45 2.65 12.87
N LEU A 90 -3.47 3.54 12.99
CA LEU A 90 -3.26 4.33 14.21
C LEU A 90 -4.45 5.28 14.45
N LYS A 91 -5.16 5.09 15.56
CA LYS A 91 -6.25 5.99 15.97
C LYS A 91 -5.70 7.38 16.36
N PRO A 92 -6.48 8.46 16.16
CA PRO A 92 -6.11 9.78 16.65
C PRO A 92 -5.81 9.73 18.15
N PHE A 93 -4.75 10.39 18.60
CA PHE A 93 -4.33 10.40 19.99
C PHE A 93 -4.12 11.82 20.50
N ARG A 94 -4.16 12.02 21.82
CA ARG A 94 -3.92 13.34 22.42
C ARG A 94 -2.46 13.48 22.80
N PHE A 95 -1.85 14.59 22.41
CA PHE A 95 -0.50 14.97 22.81
C PHE A 95 -0.45 16.46 23.12
N LEU A 96 0.03 16.83 24.31
CA LEU A 96 0.11 18.23 24.79
C LEU A 96 -1.22 19.00 24.60
N GLY A 97 -2.35 18.36 24.94
CA GLY A 97 -3.67 18.98 24.85
C GLY A 97 -4.26 19.10 23.44
N ARG A 98 -3.55 18.65 22.39
CA ARG A 98 -4.03 18.65 21.00
C ARG A 98 -4.29 17.23 20.54
N THR A 99 -5.36 17.04 19.77
CA THR A 99 -5.60 15.78 19.05
C THR A 99 -4.69 15.76 17.82
N ILE A 100 -3.80 14.78 17.76
CA ILE A 100 -2.95 14.52 16.60
C ILE A 100 -3.59 13.39 15.82
N ASP A 101 -3.83 13.67 14.55
CA ASP A 101 -4.20 12.66 13.57
C ASP A 101 -3.17 12.69 12.43
N ILE A 102 -2.41 11.60 12.30
CA ILE A 102 -1.36 11.53 11.29
C ILE A 102 -2.00 11.36 9.91
N TYR A 103 -1.53 12.15 8.96
CA TYR A 103 -2.18 12.24 7.64
C TYR A 103 -2.35 10.89 6.92
N PRO A 104 -1.35 9.99 6.87
CA PRO A 104 -1.53 8.67 6.25
C PRO A 104 -2.61 7.80 6.93
N ALA A 105 -2.72 7.85 8.27
CA ALA A 105 -3.72 7.08 8.99
C ALA A 105 -5.13 7.65 8.80
N ALA A 106 -5.27 8.99 8.84
CA ALA A 106 -6.53 9.66 8.51
C ALA A 106 -7.01 9.28 7.11
N ARG A 107 -6.11 9.28 6.13
CA ARG A 107 -6.45 8.92 4.75
C ARG A 107 -6.78 7.44 4.59
N HIS A 108 -6.08 6.56 5.29
CA HIS A 108 -6.37 5.12 5.30
C HIS A 108 -7.73 4.81 5.93
N ARG A 109 -8.11 5.52 7.01
CA ARG A 109 -9.48 5.41 7.55
C ARG A 109 -10.53 5.92 6.57
N ALA A 110 -10.27 7.02 5.87
CA ALA A 110 -11.17 7.50 4.81
C ALA A 110 -11.29 6.48 3.67
N HIS A 111 -10.21 5.77 3.34
CA HIS A 111 -10.22 4.64 2.40
C HIS A 111 -11.04 3.46 2.94
N HIS A 112 -10.92 3.11 4.21
CA HIS A 112 -11.76 2.06 4.82
C HIS A 112 -13.24 2.39 4.83
N GLN A 113 -13.56 3.66 5.04
CA GLN A 113 -14.91 4.15 4.88
C GLN A 113 -15.31 3.97 3.41
N ASN A 114 -14.60 4.61 2.46
CA ASN A 114 -14.95 4.59 1.03
C ASN A 114 -13.92 3.78 0.23
N PRO A 115 -13.88 2.42 0.34
CA PRO A 115 -12.88 1.57 -0.32
C PRO A 115 -13.00 1.59 -1.85
N SER A 116 -14.04 2.27 -2.25
CA SER A 116 -14.59 2.40 -3.53
C SER A 116 -13.89 3.62 -4.19
N ASP A 117 -13.65 4.74 -3.51
CA ASP A 117 -12.94 5.88 -4.10
C ASP A 117 -11.46 5.57 -4.40
N PHE A 118 -11.13 5.41 -5.68
CA PHE A 118 -9.77 5.15 -6.16
C PHE A 118 -8.75 6.23 -5.78
N SER A 119 -9.17 7.47 -5.47
CA SER A 119 -8.25 8.53 -5.03
C SER A 119 -7.68 8.31 -3.63
N LEU A 120 -8.31 7.45 -2.83
CA LEU A 120 -7.93 7.11 -1.46
C LEU A 120 -7.09 5.83 -1.39
N VAL A 121 -7.06 5.03 -2.45
CA VAL A 121 -6.32 3.76 -2.53
C VAL A 121 -4.80 3.97 -2.54
N PHE A 122 -4.33 5.03 -3.19
CA PHE A 122 -2.90 5.28 -3.36
C PHE A 122 -2.28 5.98 -2.17
N LEU A 123 -0.98 5.75 -1.95
CA LEU A 123 -0.23 6.51 -0.95
C LEU A 123 -0.33 8.02 -1.26
N PRO A 124 -0.35 8.88 -0.22
CA PRO A 124 -0.18 10.31 -0.42
C PRO A 124 1.08 10.63 -1.23
N TRP A 125 0.98 11.52 -2.22
CA TRP A 125 2.06 11.81 -3.17
C TRP A 125 3.39 12.24 -2.52
N HIS A 126 3.35 12.87 -1.34
CA HIS A 126 4.55 13.33 -0.64
C HIS A 126 5.25 12.21 0.14
N VAL A 127 4.53 11.15 0.54
CA VAL A 127 5.08 10.03 1.30
C VAL A 127 6.23 9.32 0.56
N PRO A 128 6.08 8.88 -0.72
CA PRO A 128 7.18 8.23 -1.42
C PRO A 128 8.36 9.18 -1.66
N LEU A 129 8.13 10.48 -1.85
CA LEU A 129 9.22 11.46 -2.02
C LEU A 129 10.05 11.62 -0.75
N ILE A 130 9.38 11.81 0.40
CA ILE A 130 10.04 11.95 1.70
C ILE A 130 10.76 10.65 2.06
N ALA A 131 10.11 9.49 1.90
CA ALA A 131 10.71 8.19 2.17
C ALA A 131 11.94 7.94 1.29
N PHE A 132 11.86 8.25 -0.02
CA PHE A 132 12.98 8.10 -0.94
C PHE A 132 14.15 8.99 -0.53
N ALA A 133 13.93 10.29 -0.28
CA ALA A 133 14.99 11.20 0.15
C ALA A 133 15.64 10.76 1.48
N ALA A 134 14.83 10.35 2.45
CA ALA A 134 15.31 9.86 3.73
C ALA A 134 16.14 8.58 3.58
N PHE A 135 15.71 7.61 2.76
CA PHE A 135 16.43 6.36 2.53
C PHE A 135 17.68 6.53 1.67
N VAL A 136 17.74 7.50 0.76
CA VAL A 136 19.00 7.87 0.10
C VAL A 136 20.00 8.39 1.13
N GLY A 137 19.58 9.32 1.99
CA GLY A 137 20.44 9.86 3.05
C GLY A 137 20.94 8.77 4.00
N LEU A 138 20.02 7.97 4.53
CA LEU A 138 20.35 6.86 5.44
C LEU A 138 21.23 5.81 4.77
N GLY A 139 20.89 5.40 3.54
CA GLY A 139 21.67 4.41 2.81
C GLY A 139 23.09 4.87 2.55
N TYR A 140 23.28 6.14 2.19
CA TYR A 140 24.63 6.67 2.00
C TYR A 140 25.41 6.73 3.31
N LEU A 141 24.79 7.15 4.42
CA LEU A 141 25.42 7.19 5.73
C LEU A 141 25.82 5.81 6.27
N VAL A 142 25.02 4.78 6.00
CA VAL A 142 25.30 3.42 6.46
C VAL A 142 26.35 2.75 5.59
N PHE A 143 26.16 2.75 4.26
CA PHE A 143 26.98 1.96 3.35
C PHE A 143 28.19 2.72 2.80
N HIS A 144 28.25 4.05 2.97
CA HIS A 144 29.29 4.91 2.42
C HIS A 144 29.51 4.71 0.91
N SER A 145 28.46 4.26 0.20
CA SER A 145 28.49 3.88 -1.21
C SER A 145 27.20 4.32 -1.89
N PHE A 146 27.29 5.41 -2.64
CA PHE A 146 26.14 5.94 -3.37
C PHE A 146 25.63 4.94 -4.44
N ALA A 147 26.53 4.17 -5.06
CA ALA A 147 26.13 3.12 -6.01
C ALA A 147 25.26 2.05 -5.35
N LEU A 148 25.66 1.54 -4.18
CA LEU A 148 24.86 0.55 -3.45
C LEU A 148 23.54 1.14 -2.94
N THR A 149 23.55 2.40 -2.49
CA THR A 149 22.32 3.13 -2.15
C THR A 149 21.36 3.20 -3.34
N MET A 150 21.84 3.46 -4.55
CA MET A 150 20.99 3.48 -5.74
C MET A 150 20.45 2.09 -6.13
N THR A 151 21.18 1.00 -5.83
CA THR A 151 20.63 -0.37 -5.95
C THR A 151 19.45 -0.56 -5.00
N ILE A 152 19.64 -0.21 -3.72
CA ILE A 152 18.58 -0.29 -2.71
C ILE A 152 17.37 0.52 -3.17
N MET A 153 17.58 1.73 -3.69
CA MET A 153 16.50 2.62 -4.07
C MET A 153 15.79 2.21 -5.36
N THR A 154 16.52 1.61 -6.30
CA THR A 154 15.95 0.96 -7.47
C THR A 154 15.03 -0.17 -7.04
N THR A 155 15.52 -1.09 -6.21
CA THR A 155 14.73 -2.24 -5.74
C THR A 155 13.55 -1.80 -4.90
N PHE A 156 13.73 -0.84 -3.99
CA PHE A 156 12.66 -0.31 -3.14
C PHE A 156 11.55 0.35 -3.97
N SER A 157 11.91 1.16 -4.98
CA SER A 157 10.93 1.80 -5.86
C SER A 157 10.18 0.78 -6.72
N ALA A 158 10.86 -0.28 -7.17
CA ALA A 158 10.22 -1.37 -7.91
C ALA A 158 9.18 -2.11 -7.05
N VAL A 159 9.54 -2.48 -5.82
CA VAL A 159 8.61 -3.16 -4.90
C VAL A 159 7.48 -2.24 -4.47
N ALA A 160 7.74 -0.94 -4.24
CA ALA A 160 6.71 0.05 -3.97
C ALA A 160 5.70 0.20 -5.11
N LEU A 161 6.16 0.20 -6.36
CA LEU A 161 5.29 0.27 -7.52
C LEU A 161 4.44 -1.01 -7.66
N ALA A 162 5.05 -2.18 -7.40
CA ALA A 162 4.33 -3.44 -7.38
C ALA A 162 3.27 -3.47 -6.26
N TYR A 163 3.59 -2.96 -5.08
CA TYR A 163 2.65 -2.80 -3.97
C TYR A 163 1.45 -1.92 -4.34
N GLU A 164 1.70 -0.71 -4.87
CA GLU A 164 0.64 0.22 -5.31
C GLU A 164 -0.26 -0.42 -6.38
N TRP A 165 0.34 -1.14 -7.33
CA TRP A 165 -0.42 -1.85 -8.36
C TRP A 165 -1.27 -2.98 -7.78
N ILE A 166 -0.70 -3.80 -6.89
CA ILE A 166 -1.41 -4.90 -6.24
C ILE A 166 -2.56 -4.37 -5.38
N HIS A 167 -2.33 -3.34 -4.56
CA HIS A 167 -3.37 -2.71 -3.77
C HIS A 167 -4.47 -2.12 -4.66
N PHE A 168 -4.09 -1.39 -5.71
CA PHE A 168 -5.07 -0.85 -6.64
C PHE A 168 -5.92 -1.95 -7.28
N ILE A 169 -5.32 -3.04 -7.75
CA ILE A 169 -6.05 -4.11 -8.43
C ILE A 169 -7.08 -4.78 -7.53
N THR A 170 -6.85 -4.87 -6.21
CA THR A 170 -7.80 -5.50 -5.29
C THR A 170 -9.07 -4.68 -5.09
N HIS A 171 -9.02 -3.38 -5.38
CA HIS A 171 -10.16 -2.46 -5.37
C HIS A 171 -10.89 -2.34 -6.73
N THR A 172 -10.32 -2.89 -7.80
CA THR A 172 -10.97 -2.87 -9.13
C THR A 172 -12.04 -3.96 -9.29
N ASP A 173 -12.79 -3.90 -10.39
CA ASP A 173 -13.72 -4.96 -10.80
C ASP A 173 -13.01 -6.14 -11.48
N TYR A 174 -11.68 -6.07 -11.65
CA TYR A 174 -10.90 -7.19 -12.20
C TYR A 174 -10.83 -8.34 -11.20
N VAL A 175 -11.12 -9.55 -11.66
CA VAL A 175 -10.99 -10.78 -10.86
C VAL A 175 -9.64 -11.44 -11.16
N PRO A 176 -8.74 -11.60 -10.18
CA PRO A 176 -7.44 -12.20 -10.41
C PRO A 176 -7.47 -13.68 -10.83
N LYS A 177 -6.58 -14.05 -11.74
CA LYS A 177 -6.52 -15.39 -12.35
C LYS A 177 -5.63 -16.39 -11.62
N THR A 178 -4.65 -15.93 -10.85
CA THR A 178 -3.74 -16.83 -10.11
C THR A 178 -4.25 -17.08 -8.70
N ALA A 179 -3.96 -18.26 -8.15
CA ALA A 179 -4.35 -18.59 -6.78
C ALA A 179 -3.75 -17.61 -5.76
N TYR A 180 -2.49 -17.23 -5.98
CA TYR A 180 -1.79 -16.25 -5.15
C TYR A 180 -2.50 -14.89 -5.10
N MET A 181 -2.78 -14.31 -6.26
CA MET A 181 -3.47 -13.00 -6.31
C MET A 181 -4.91 -13.07 -5.83
N ARG A 182 -5.61 -14.20 -6.03
CA ARG A 182 -6.95 -14.40 -5.45
C ARG A 182 -6.92 -14.42 -3.93
N ARG A 183 -5.87 -15.00 -3.33
CA ARG A 183 -5.68 -14.99 -1.87
C ARG A 183 -5.50 -13.56 -1.36
N ILE A 184 -4.62 -12.78 -1.98
CA ILE A 184 -4.42 -11.35 -1.67
C ILE A 184 -5.74 -10.58 -1.79
N TRP A 185 -6.41 -10.71 -2.93
CA TRP A 185 -7.68 -10.05 -3.23
C TRP A 185 -8.77 -10.37 -2.20
N ARG A 186 -8.91 -11.64 -1.82
CA ARG A 186 -9.90 -12.08 -0.84
C ARG A 186 -9.57 -11.57 0.56
N ASN A 187 -8.31 -11.75 0.99
CA ASN A 187 -7.83 -11.31 2.30
C ASN A 187 -8.05 -9.80 2.48
N HIS A 188 -7.65 -9.00 1.49
CA HIS A 188 -7.83 -7.56 1.53
C HIS A 188 -9.30 -7.10 1.57
N ARG A 189 -10.17 -7.80 0.85
CA ARG A 189 -11.62 -7.53 0.92
C ARG A 189 -12.21 -7.91 2.28
N LEU A 190 -11.74 -8.99 2.88
CA LEU A 190 -12.15 -9.34 4.24
C LEU A 190 -11.65 -8.31 5.25
N HIS A 191 -10.45 -7.77 5.07
CA HIS A 191 -9.94 -6.66 5.88
C HIS A 191 -10.88 -5.45 5.84
N HIS A 192 -11.34 -5.04 4.66
CA HIS A 192 -12.25 -3.90 4.50
C HIS A 192 -13.69 -4.15 4.97
N TYR A 193 -14.26 -5.30 4.60
CA TYR A 193 -15.71 -5.52 4.74
C TYR A 193 -16.08 -6.42 5.91
N LYS A 194 -15.11 -7.17 6.45
CA LYS A 194 -15.33 -8.08 7.56
C LYS A 194 -14.65 -7.56 8.83
N ASN A 195 -13.33 -7.52 8.90
CA ASN A 195 -12.65 -7.12 10.14
C ASN A 195 -11.32 -6.39 9.87
N GLU A 196 -11.26 -5.11 10.24
CA GLU A 196 -10.08 -4.25 10.05
C GLU A 196 -8.88 -4.62 10.93
N HIS A 197 -9.02 -5.56 11.86
CA HIS A 197 -7.93 -6.06 12.72
C HIS A 197 -7.23 -7.32 12.19
N TYR A 198 -7.64 -7.83 11.02
CA TYR A 198 -7.07 -9.02 10.38
C TYR A 198 -6.69 -8.75 8.92
N TRP A 199 -5.83 -9.61 8.37
CA TRP A 199 -5.43 -9.61 6.95
C TRP A 199 -4.79 -8.31 6.45
N PHE A 200 -3.72 -7.86 7.11
CA PHE A 200 -3.02 -6.63 6.77
C PHE A 200 -2.07 -6.77 5.57
N SER A 201 -1.67 -7.99 5.21
CA SER A 201 -0.59 -8.20 4.24
C SER A 201 -1.11 -8.26 2.81
N PHE A 202 -0.43 -7.58 1.90
CA PHE A 202 -0.69 -7.54 0.46
C PHE A 202 0.31 -8.34 -0.33
N THR A 203 1.60 -7.99 -0.24
CA THR A 203 2.63 -8.56 -1.12
C THR A 203 2.97 -9.99 -0.77
N MET A 204 2.80 -10.37 0.51
CA MET A 204 3.01 -11.73 1.01
C MET A 204 1.97 -12.08 2.09
N PRO A 205 0.82 -12.68 1.72
CA PRO A 205 -0.24 -13.05 2.66
C PRO A 205 0.20 -13.94 3.83
N ALA A 206 1.29 -14.70 3.66
CA ALA A 206 1.84 -15.54 4.73
C ALA A 206 2.35 -14.72 5.94
N MET A 207 2.67 -13.44 5.73
CA MET A 207 3.05 -12.54 6.82
C MET A 207 1.93 -12.40 7.86
N ASP A 208 0.65 -12.44 7.44
CA ASP A 208 -0.46 -12.42 8.39
C ASP A 208 -0.52 -13.70 9.24
N GLU A 209 -0.19 -14.88 8.70
CA GLU A 209 -0.11 -16.09 9.51
C GLU A 209 1.04 -16.02 10.51
N TRP A 210 2.21 -15.58 10.06
CA TRP A 210 3.40 -15.46 10.91
C TRP A 210 3.21 -14.48 12.06
N MET A 211 2.42 -13.42 11.84
CA MET A 211 2.14 -12.39 12.81
C MET A 211 0.83 -12.60 13.59
N GLY A 212 0.15 -13.73 13.39
CA GLY A 212 -1.10 -14.06 14.09
C GLY A 212 -2.33 -13.23 13.67
N THR A 213 -2.30 -12.60 12.49
CA THR A 213 -3.38 -11.76 11.93
C THR A 213 -4.07 -12.38 10.72
N GLY A 214 -3.79 -13.65 10.38
CA GLY A 214 -4.33 -14.33 9.20
C GLY A 214 -5.68 -15.03 9.36
N GLY A 215 -6.26 -15.01 10.56
CA GLY A 215 -7.46 -15.69 11.08
C GLY A 215 -8.39 -16.46 10.11
N PRO A 216 -8.92 -17.63 10.49
CA PRO A 216 -9.84 -18.40 9.65
C PRO A 216 -11.05 -17.57 9.19
N HIS A 217 -11.30 -17.58 7.88
CA HIS A 217 -12.25 -16.67 7.22
C HIS A 217 -13.69 -16.82 7.71
N ASP A 218 -14.04 -17.95 8.28
CA ASP A 218 -15.35 -18.29 8.86
C ASP A 218 -15.48 -17.95 10.35
N GLN A 219 -14.36 -17.95 11.09
CA GLN A 219 -14.36 -17.77 12.56
C GLN A 219 -14.15 -16.33 13.02
N VAL A 220 -13.52 -15.48 12.19
CA VAL A 220 -13.36 -14.06 12.53
C VAL A 220 -14.73 -13.38 12.52
N GLU A 221 -15.06 -12.59 13.53
CA GLU A 221 -16.30 -11.81 13.57
C GLU A 221 -16.15 -10.48 12.83
N LYS A 222 -17.28 -9.83 12.51
CA LYS A 222 -17.24 -8.51 11.88
C LYS A 222 -16.77 -7.48 12.93
N SER A 223 -15.85 -6.58 12.57
CA SER A 223 -15.50 -5.46 13.45
C SER A 223 -16.71 -4.54 13.66
N GLU A 224 -16.84 -3.98 14.88
CA GLU A 224 -17.90 -3.03 15.26
C GLU A 224 -17.88 -1.74 14.44
#